data_AF-A0A966VV27-F1
#
_entry.id   AF-A0A966VV27-F1
#
_cell.length_a   1.000
_cell.length_b   1.000
_cell.length_c   1.000
_cell.angle_alpha   90.00
_cell.angle_beta   90.00
_cell.angle_gamma   90.00
#
_symmetry.space_group_name_H-M   'P 1'
#
loop_
_entity.id
_entity.type
_entity.pdbx_description
1 polymer ?
#
loop_
_entity_poly.entity_id
_entity_poly.type
_entity_poly.pdbx_seq_one_letter_code
_entity_poly.pdbx_strand_id
1 'polypeptide(L)'
;MMYSAAIQKLPRHFIPENFVITNWESLAGYFQALNDRTLSDVTALENWLRDLSELEAVISEDACWRQIKMTCDTENKELEERFNYFMLEIQPHIQVWSDKLNRKLVDCPFTSSLDSKKYFTFLRSIRKQIDLFRESNIPLIAELSVLQQQFGVIAGKMTVTVNGQEYTLQQAAKFLEDSNRAVREEVYRKIAERRYQDQAALTSLFDQLLEKRNTLAANAGFADYVQYRFLELGRFDYNREMCAQFHDAVRDHVMPLVNELYERKQKKLGLTELRPWDLEAEPAGTAPLRPFQNGVELTQKTIACLTKLRPFFGDCLNRMQQMGHLDLDSRKGKAPGGYNCPLA
;
A
#
# COMPACT_ATOMS: atom_id res chain seq x y z
N MET A 1 8.24 19.50 -22.65
CA MET A 1 9.22 18.64 -21.96
C MET A 1 9.10 17.25 -22.56
N MET A 2 10.16 16.71 -23.17
CA MET A 2 10.17 15.29 -23.58
C MET A 2 10.46 14.46 -22.33
N TYR A 3 9.50 13.64 -21.90
CA TYR A 3 9.71 12.72 -20.79
C TYR A 3 10.50 11.51 -21.29
N SER A 4 11.45 11.03 -20.48
CA SER A 4 12.23 9.83 -20.75
C SER A 4 11.89 8.75 -19.73
N ALA A 5 11.69 7.51 -20.20
CA ALA A 5 11.55 6.34 -19.33
C ALA A 5 12.92 5.78 -18.87
N ALA A 6 14.03 6.42 -19.24
CA ALA A 6 15.36 6.03 -18.77
C ALA A 6 15.53 6.42 -17.29
N ILE A 7 15.21 5.48 -16.41
CA ILE A 7 15.45 5.62 -14.96
C ILE A 7 16.95 5.50 -14.70
N GLN A 8 17.57 6.56 -14.19
CA GLN A 8 18.94 6.56 -13.70
C GLN A 8 18.90 6.77 -12.19
N LYS A 9 19.57 5.89 -11.42
CA LYS A 9 19.70 6.10 -9.97
C LYS A 9 20.51 7.37 -9.73
N LEU A 10 20.05 8.21 -8.81
CA LEU A 10 20.80 9.38 -8.39
C LEU A 10 22.08 8.90 -7.67
N PRO A 11 23.25 9.51 -7.96
CA PRO A 11 24.48 9.17 -7.26
C PRO A 11 24.32 9.51 -5.78
N ARG A 12 24.78 8.61 -4.92
CA ARG A 12 24.81 8.84 -3.47
C ARG A 12 26.03 9.68 -3.10
N HIS A 13 25.86 10.61 -2.17
CA HIS A 13 26.90 11.50 -1.69
C HIS A 13 27.15 11.38 -0.19
N PHE A 14 26.15 10.96 0.58
CA PHE A 14 26.20 10.83 2.03
C PHE A 14 26.34 9.36 2.47
N ILE A 15 25.70 8.44 1.76
CA ILE A 15 25.72 7.01 2.03
C ILE A 15 26.50 6.27 0.93
N PRO A 16 27.34 5.26 1.27
CA PRO A 16 28.02 4.47 0.26
C PRO A 16 27.06 3.83 -0.77
N GLU A 17 27.50 3.76 -2.03
CA GLU A 17 26.70 3.23 -3.14
C GLU A 17 26.22 1.79 -2.89
N ASN A 18 27.08 0.95 -2.31
CA ASN A 18 26.78 -0.46 -2.00
C ASN A 18 26.35 -0.69 -0.55
N PHE A 19 25.86 0.35 0.14
CA PHE A 19 25.41 0.23 1.53
C PHE A 19 24.19 -0.70 1.66
N VAL A 20 24.21 -1.56 2.69
CA VAL A 20 23.15 -2.51 3.01
C VAL A 20 22.74 -2.33 4.47
N ILE A 21 21.43 -2.28 4.71
CA ILE A 21 20.87 -2.19 6.06
C ILE A 21 20.78 -3.59 6.67
N THR A 22 21.66 -3.87 7.63
CA THR A 22 21.69 -5.15 8.35
C THR A 22 21.08 -5.05 9.74
N ASN A 23 21.27 -3.94 10.44
CA ASN A 23 20.82 -3.67 11.81
C ASN A 23 20.75 -2.15 12.04
N TRP A 24 20.34 -1.75 13.25
CA TRP A 24 20.30 -0.33 13.62
C TRP A 24 21.70 0.30 13.64
N GLU A 25 22.72 -0.42 14.11
CA GLU A 25 24.09 0.09 14.25
C GLU A 25 24.69 0.53 12.92
N SER A 26 24.32 -0.11 11.80
CA SER A 26 24.76 0.30 10.47
C SER A 26 24.20 1.67 10.04
N LEU A 27 23.06 2.09 10.61
CA LEU A 27 22.41 3.39 10.34
C LEU A 27 22.76 4.47 11.37
N ALA A 28 23.02 4.09 12.61
CA ALA A 28 23.15 5.01 13.75
C ALA A 28 24.12 6.17 13.50
N GLY A 29 25.27 5.88 12.88
CA GLY A 29 26.29 6.88 12.56
C GLY A 29 25.81 7.98 11.59
N TYR A 30 24.94 7.65 10.64
CA TYR A 30 24.40 8.63 9.69
C TYR A 30 23.39 9.57 10.35
N PHE A 31 22.51 9.03 11.20
CA PHE A 31 21.59 9.84 11.99
C PHE A 31 22.34 10.78 12.94
N GLN A 32 23.37 10.26 13.62
CA GLN A 32 24.22 11.08 14.48
C GLN A 32 24.95 12.18 13.69
N ALA A 33 25.55 11.84 12.54
CA ALA A 33 26.23 12.82 11.70
C ALA A 33 25.30 13.96 11.24
N LEU A 34 24.04 13.65 10.90
CA LEU A 34 23.03 14.68 10.57
C LEU A 34 22.64 15.50 11.81
N ASN A 35 22.48 14.86 12.97
CA ASN A 35 22.13 15.53 14.21
C ASN A 35 23.23 16.49 14.70
N ASP A 36 24.50 16.12 14.56
CA ASP A 36 25.63 16.87 15.11
C ASP A 36 26.11 17.98 14.15
N ARG A 37 25.67 17.95 12.88
CA ARG A 37 26.07 18.94 11.86
C ARG A 37 25.58 20.35 12.18
N THR A 38 26.49 21.32 12.26
CA THR A 38 26.12 22.74 12.37
C THR A 38 25.45 23.24 11.09
N LEU A 39 24.32 23.96 11.23
CA LEU A 39 23.61 24.62 10.14
C LEU A 39 23.87 26.12 10.24
N SER A 40 24.85 26.64 9.48
CA SER A 40 25.34 28.03 9.58
C SER A 40 24.53 29.04 8.78
N ASP A 41 23.81 28.57 7.77
CA ASP A 41 23.06 29.38 6.81
C ASP A 41 22.03 28.51 6.04
N VAL A 42 21.28 29.14 5.14
CA VAL A 42 20.26 28.47 4.32
C VAL A 42 20.87 27.41 3.39
N THR A 43 22.05 27.65 2.83
CA THR A 43 22.71 26.70 1.93
C THR A 43 23.17 25.45 2.69
N ALA A 44 23.72 25.61 3.89
CA ALA A 44 24.05 24.50 4.78
C ALA A 44 22.80 23.69 5.16
N LEU A 45 21.67 24.36 5.43
CA LEU A 45 20.38 23.71 5.70
C LEU A 45 19.87 22.93 4.47
N GLU A 46 19.93 23.51 3.27
CA GLU A 46 19.50 22.82 2.05
C GLU A 46 20.38 21.60 1.73
N ASN A 47 21.69 21.69 1.96
CA ASN A 47 22.59 20.54 1.81
C ASN A 47 22.32 19.46 2.86
N TRP A 48 22.04 19.85 4.10
CA TRP A 48 21.62 18.91 5.14
C TRP A 48 20.29 18.21 4.79
N LEU A 49 19.33 18.93 4.21
CA LEU A 49 18.07 18.35 3.72
C LEU A 49 18.29 17.35 2.57
N ARG A 50 19.26 17.59 1.70
CA ARG A 50 19.62 16.63 0.62
C ARG A 50 20.16 15.33 1.20
N ASP A 51 21.07 15.41 2.16
CA ASP A 51 21.66 14.23 2.81
C ASP A 51 20.62 13.47 3.65
N LEU A 52 19.73 14.20 4.34
CA LEU A 52 18.58 13.61 5.03
C LEU A 52 17.67 12.86 4.04
N SER A 53 17.33 13.49 2.91
CA SER A 53 16.51 12.87 1.86
C SER A 53 17.18 11.64 1.26
N GLU A 54 18.50 11.63 1.12
CA GLU A 54 19.25 10.45 0.65
C GLU A 54 19.19 9.30 1.66
N LEU A 55 19.35 9.59 2.97
CA LEU A 55 19.19 8.59 4.02
C LEU A 55 17.79 8.00 4.06
N GLU A 56 16.77 8.85 4.01
CA GLU A 56 15.36 8.43 3.97
C GLU A 56 15.07 7.58 2.73
N ALA A 57 15.62 7.94 1.56
CA ALA A 57 15.48 7.18 0.33
C ALA A 57 16.06 5.76 0.46
N VAL A 58 17.27 5.61 1.01
CA VAL A 58 17.92 4.30 1.20
C VAL A 58 17.11 3.43 2.18
N ILE A 59 16.66 4.00 3.30
CA ILE A 59 15.83 3.29 4.28
C ILE A 59 14.49 2.87 3.67
N SER A 60 13.84 3.78 2.95
CA SER A 60 12.54 3.50 2.32
C SER A 60 12.67 2.42 1.25
N GLU A 61 13.70 2.45 0.40
CA GLU A 61 13.91 1.44 -0.64
C GLU A 61 14.11 0.04 -0.03
N ASP A 62 14.92 -0.08 1.05
CA ASP A 62 15.15 -1.35 1.75
C ASP A 62 13.86 -1.90 2.41
N ALA A 63 13.12 -1.03 3.10
CA ALA A 63 11.85 -1.39 3.73
C ALA A 63 10.81 -1.85 2.68
N CYS A 64 10.69 -1.12 1.57
CA CYS A 64 9.84 -1.46 0.45
C CYS A 64 10.22 -2.84 -0.13
N TRP A 65 11.50 -3.13 -0.34
CA TRP A 65 11.92 -4.44 -0.85
C TRP A 65 11.61 -5.60 0.10
N ARG A 66 11.73 -5.39 1.42
CA ARG A 66 11.33 -6.40 2.42
C ARG A 66 9.84 -6.69 2.32
N GLN A 67 9.01 -5.65 2.28
CA GLN A 67 7.56 -5.79 2.13
C GLN A 67 7.18 -6.43 0.80
N ILE A 68 7.80 -6.01 -0.31
CA ILE A 68 7.53 -6.57 -1.64
C ILE A 68 7.81 -8.07 -1.65
N LYS A 69 9.01 -8.47 -1.23
CA LYS A 69 9.40 -9.89 -1.23
C LYS A 69 8.48 -10.73 -0.35
N MET A 70 8.20 -10.28 0.86
CA MET A 70 7.32 -11.00 1.78
C MET A 70 5.87 -11.09 1.26
N THR A 71 5.32 -10.04 0.65
CA THR A 71 3.96 -10.10 0.09
C THR A 71 3.87 -10.93 -1.19
N CYS A 72 4.98 -11.07 -1.94
CA CYS A 72 5.10 -11.98 -3.07
C CYS A 72 5.08 -13.47 -2.64
N ASP A 73 5.52 -13.78 -1.42
CA ASP A 73 5.56 -15.13 -0.85
C ASP A 73 5.44 -15.08 0.69
N THR A 74 4.19 -15.07 1.15
CA THR A 74 3.78 -15.01 2.55
C THR A 74 4.00 -16.33 3.32
N GLU A 75 4.34 -17.42 2.63
CA GLU A 75 4.67 -18.71 3.27
C GLU A 75 6.17 -18.80 3.61
N ASN A 76 6.99 -17.89 3.08
CA ASN A 76 8.42 -17.86 3.32
C ASN A 76 8.78 -17.21 4.67
N LYS A 77 9.22 -18.05 5.60
CA LYS A 77 9.60 -17.64 6.97
C LYS A 77 10.78 -16.68 7.03
N GLU A 78 11.77 -16.84 6.16
CA GLU A 78 12.92 -15.93 6.13
C GLU A 78 12.50 -14.51 5.70
N LEU A 79 11.61 -14.40 4.72
CA LEU A 79 11.09 -13.10 4.28
C LEU A 79 10.22 -12.43 5.35
N GLU A 80 9.40 -13.22 6.06
CA GLU A 80 8.63 -12.77 7.22
C GLU A 80 9.55 -12.25 8.33
N GLU A 81 10.56 -13.03 8.73
CA GLU A 81 11.53 -12.66 9.77
C GLU A 81 12.30 -11.39 9.41
N ARG A 82 12.72 -11.25 8.15
CA ARG A 82 13.43 -10.04 7.68
C ARG A 82 12.57 -8.79 7.72
N PHE A 83 11.28 -8.89 7.44
CA PHE A 83 10.33 -7.79 7.57
C PHE A 83 10.09 -7.46 9.05
N ASN A 84 9.81 -8.48 9.86
CA ASN A 84 9.54 -8.31 11.29
C ASN A 84 10.75 -7.71 12.01
N TYR A 85 11.97 -8.17 11.72
CA TYR A 85 13.20 -7.63 12.28
C TYR A 85 13.35 -6.14 11.96
N PHE A 86 13.08 -5.72 10.71
CA PHE A 86 13.12 -4.31 10.37
C PHE A 86 12.10 -3.49 11.19
N MET A 87 10.85 -3.98 11.29
CA MET A 87 9.78 -3.27 12.00
C MET A 87 9.95 -3.23 13.52
N LEU A 88 10.51 -4.28 14.12
CA LEU A 88 10.64 -4.42 15.57
C LEU A 88 12.00 -3.93 16.10
N GLU A 89 13.08 -4.08 15.34
CA GLU A 89 14.44 -3.83 15.83
C GLU A 89 15.14 -2.64 15.17
N ILE A 90 14.67 -2.15 14.00
CA ILE A 90 15.31 -1.01 13.30
C ILE A 90 14.39 0.22 13.29
N GLN A 91 13.15 0.05 12.84
CA GLN A 91 12.18 1.13 12.69
C GLN A 91 11.93 1.93 13.98
N PRO A 92 11.91 1.33 15.19
CA PRO A 92 11.76 2.08 16.44
C PRO A 92 12.85 3.12 16.67
N HIS A 93 14.11 2.74 16.44
CA HIS A 93 15.23 3.67 16.55
C HIS A 93 15.15 4.78 15.50
N ILE A 94 14.81 4.43 14.26
CA ILE A 94 14.60 5.41 13.19
C ILE A 94 13.54 6.45 13.60
N GLN A 95 12.44 6.04 14.25
CA GLN A 95 11.39 6.98 14.67
C GLN A 95 11.89 7.99 15.69
N VAL A 96 12.66 7.56 16.71
CA VAL A 96 13.26 8.46 17.71
C VAL A 96 14.18 9.48 17.03
N TRP A 97 15.04 9.02 16.11
CA TRP A 97 15.98 9.91 15.43
C TRP A 97 15.29 10.83 14.42
N SER A 98 14.25 10.35 13.73
CA SER A 98 13.47 11.16 12.81
C SER A 98 12.78 12.33 13.53
N ASP A 99 12.20 12.09 14.72
CA ASP A 99 11.63 13.19 15.53
C ASP A 99 12.72 14.20 15.96
N LYS A 100 13.90 13.74 16.38
CA LYS A 100 15.04 14.62 16.71
C LYS A 100 15.46 15.49 15.52
N LEU A 101 15.63 14.89 14.34
CA LEU A 101 16.02 15.63 13.13
C LEU A 101 14.90 16.57 12.65
N ASN A 102 13.63 16.17 12.80
CA ASN A 102 12.47 17.00 12.52
C ASN A 102 12.42 18.25 13.41
N ARG A 103 12.63 18.09 14.72
CA ARG A 103 12.73 19.22 15.66
C ARG A 103 13.90 20.13 15.31
N LYS A 104 15.08 19.55 15.05
CA LYS A 104 16.25 20.31 14.58
C LYS A 104 15.95 21.14 13.33
N LEU A 105 15.23 20.58 12.36
CA LEU A 105 14.80 21.31 11.17
C LEU A 105 13.85 22.45 11.55
N VAL A 106 12.82 22.20 12.36
CA VAL A 106 11.83 23.24 12.71
C VAL A 106 12.44 24.37 13.56
N ASP A 107 13.37 24.04 14.46
CA ASP A 107 14.03 24.98 15.37
C ASP A 107 15.21 25.73 14.72
N CYS A 108 15.65 25.30 13.54
CA CYS A 108 16.72 25.98 12.81
C CYS A 108 16.29 27.41 12.40
N PRO A 109 17.06 28.47 12.76
CA PRO A 109 16.71 29.85 12.42
C PRO A 109 16.53 30.11 10.92
N PHE A 110 17.23 29.33 10.09
CA PHE A 110 17.23 29.45 8.63
C PHE A 110 16.01 28.78 7.96
N THR A 111 15.20 28.02 8.70
CA THR A 111 14.04 27.31 8.14
C THR A 111 12.98 28.25 7.60
N SER A 112 12.82 29.43 8.22
CA SER A 112 11.92 30.46 7.72
C SER A 112 12.38 31.09 6.39
N SER A 113 13.66 30.94 6.04
CA SER A 113 14.26 31.46 4.81
C SER A 113 14.25 30.47 3.64
N LEU A 114 13.76 29.24 3.85
CA LEU A 114 13.55 28.27 2.78
C LEU A 114 12.47 28.75 1.79
N ASP A 115 12.61 28.43 0.50
CA ASP A 115 11.62 28.77 -0.52
C ASP A 115 10.24 28.17 -0.17
N SER A 116 9.28 29.04 0.15
CA SER A 116 7.93 28.63 0.52
C SER A 116 7.22 27.86 -0.58
N LYS A 117 7.48 28.14 -1.87
CA LYS A 117 6.85 27.41 -2.98
C LYS A 117 7.30 25.95 -3.04
N LYS A 118 8.54 25.69 -2.63
CA LYS A 118 9.15 24.35 -2.64
C LYS A 118 8.88 23.59 -1.34
N TYR A 119 8.96 24.26 -0.19
CA TYR A 119 9.02 23.59 1.12
C TYR A 119 7.74 23.68 1.96
N PHE A 120 6.72 24.47 1.56
CA PHE A 120 5.53 24.70 2.40
C PHE A 120 4.83 23.40 2.84
N THR A 121 4.49 22.52 1.90
CA THR A 121 3.80 21.26 2.21
C THR A 121 4.68 20.31 3.02
N PHE A 122 5.98 20.24 2.69
CA PHE A 122 6.94 19.44 3.42
C PHE A 122 7.04 19.88 4.88
N LEU A 123 7.31 21.16 5.15
CA LEU A 123 7.43 21.70 6.51
C LEU A 123 6.11 21.58 7.30
N ARG A 124 4.96 21.68 6.63
CA ARG A 124 3.65 21.41 7.25
C ARG A 124 3.54 19.96 7.71
N SER A 125 4.00 19.01 6.90
CA SER A 125 4.03 17.58 7.25
C SER A 125 4.96 17.33 8.44
N ILE A 126 6.19 17.86 8.41
CA ILE A 126 7.17 17.72 9.50
C ILE A 126 6.63 18.21 10.83
N ARG A 127 6.01 19.39 10.86
CA ARG A 127 5.37 19.92 12.09
C ARG A 127 4.30 18.98 12.63
N LYS A 128 3.52 18.35 11.75
CA LYS A 128 2.51 17.38 12.19
C LYS A 128 3.09 16.07 12.68
N GLN A 129 4.18 15.60 12.10
CA GLN A 129 4.91 14.45 12.65
C GLN A 129 5.42 14.75 14.06
N ILE A 130 5.96 15.95 14.31
CA ILE A 130 6.39 16.41 15.65
C ILE A 130 5.20 16.47 16.62
N ASP A 131 4.06 17.04 16.19
CA ASP A 131 2.85 17.16 17.02
C ASP A 131 2.32 15.77 17.45
N LEU A 132 2.39 14.79 16.55
CA LEU A 132 1.87 13.43 16.75
C LEU A 132 2.87 12.50 17.46
N PHE A 133 4.16 12.82 17.45
CA PHE A 133 5.19 11.94 18.00
C PHE A 133 5.00 11.71 19.50
N ARG A 134 4.89 10.44 19.88
CA ARG A 134 4.89 10.00 21.28
C ARG A 134 5.80 8.80 21.39
N GLU A 135 6.80 8.86 22.26
CA GLU A 135 7.74 7.75 22.46
C GLU A 135 7.00 6.48 22.90
N SER A 136 5.95 6.61 23.71
CA SER A 136 5.07 5.50 24.12
C SER A 136 4.32 4.84 22.97
N ASN A 137 4.21 5.47 21.80
CA ASN A 137 3.56 4.90 20.61
C ASN A 137 4.53 4.09 19.75
N ILE A 138 5.84 4.20 19.95
CA ILE A 138 6.83 3.53 19.09
C ILE A 138 6.64 2.00 19.09
N PRO A 139 6.52 1.31 20.26
CA PRO A 139 6.27 -0.14 20.25
C PRO A 139 4.93 -0.49 19.60
N LEU A 140 3.89 0.32 19.83
CA LEU A 140 2.57 0.10 19.24
C LEU A 140 2.61 0.18 17.71
N ILE A 141 3.34 1.14 17.14
CA ILE A 141 3.47 1.29 15.68
C ILE A 141 4.22 0.11 15.07
N ALA A 142 5.28 -0.38 15.73
CA ALA A 142 6.03 -1.55 15.31
C ALA A 142 5.14 -2.81 15.29
N GLU A 143 4.41 -3.07 16.39
CA GLU A 143 3.47 -4.18 16.49
C GLU A 143 2.33 -4.07 15.46
N LEU A 144 1.76 -2.87 15.27
CA LEU A 144 0.73 -2.63 14.27
C LEU A 144 1.21 -2.96 12.85
N SER A 145 2.47 -2.68 12.54
CA SER A 145 3.07 -3.01 11.23
C SER A 145 3.13 -4.52 11.02
N VAL A 146 3.53 -5.28 12.04
CA VAL A 146 3.58 -6.77 12.00
C VAL A 146 2.17 -7.36 11.89
N LEU A 147 1.24 -6.92 12.74
CA LEU A 147 -0.15 -7.41 12.74
C LEU A 147 -0.83 -7.17 11.38
N GLN A 148 -0.62 -6.01 10.76
CA GLN A 148 -1.22 -5.71 9.46
C GLN A 148 -0.79 -6.71 8.37
N GLN A 149 0.43 -7.24 8.43
CA GLN A 149 0.89 -8.24 7.46
C GLN A 149 0.26 -9.62 7.65
N GLN A 150 -0.18 -9.95 8.87
CA GLN A 150 -0.84 -11.23 9.15
C GLN A 150 -2.14 -11.39 8.35
N PHE A 151 -2.80 -10.29 7.96
CA PHE A 151 -3.93 -10.37 7.04
C PHE A 151 -3.53 -11.00 5.70
N GLY A 152 -2.38 -10.58 5.14
CA GLY A 152 -1.83 -11.12 3.90
C GLY A 152 -1.53 -12.62 4.00
N VAL A 153 -0.98 -13.06 5.13
CA VAL A 153 -0.69 -14.47 5.41
C VAL A 153 -1.99 -15.30 5.49
N ILE A 154 -2.97 -14.83 6.27
CA ILE A 154 -4.25 -15.53 6.45
C ILE A 154 -5.02 -15.64 5.13
N ALA A 155 -5.05 -14.55 4.36
CA ALA A 155 -5.80 -14.51 3.11
C ALA A 155 -5.05 -15.19 1.94
N GLY A 156 -3.71 -15.10 1.90
CA GLY A 156 -2.88 -15.66 0.83
C GLY A 156 -2.85 -17.19 0.77
N LYS A 157 -3.12 -17.87 1.90
CA LYS A 157 -3.27 -19.34 1.95
C LYS A 157 -4.65 -19.85 1.50
N MET A 158 -5.61 -18.97 1.23
CA MET A 158 -6.98 -19.40 0.94
C MET A 158 -7.12 -19.95 -0.48
N THR A 159 -7.45 -21.24 -0.57
CA THR A 159 -7.79 -21.92 -1.82
C THR A 159 -9.15 -22.61 -1.75
N VAL A 160 -9.74 -22.87 -2.91
CA VAL A 160 -10.96 -23.67 -3.08
C VAL A 160 -10.79 -24.64 -4.24
N THR A 161 -11.47 -25.79 -4.17
CA THR A 161 -11.49 -26.77 -5.26
C THR A 161 -12.73 -26.58 -6.12
N VAL A 162 -12.54 -26.35 -7.41
CA VAL A 162 -13.61 -26.23 -8.42
C VAL A 162 -13.27 -27.20 -9.56
N ASN A 163 -14.21 -28.08 -9.91
CA ASN A 163 -14.02 -29.11 -10.95
C ASN A 163 -12.74 -29.97 -10.77
N GLY A 164 -12.42 -30.34 -9.52
CA GLY A 164 -11.26 -31.17 -9.20
C GLY A 164 -9.91 -30.44 -9.20
N GLN A 165 -9.87 -29.15 -9.51
CA GLN A 165 -8.66 -28.33 -9.50
C GLN A 165 -8.69 -27.31 -8.35
N GLU A 166 -7.54 -27.09 -7.72
CA GLU A 166 -7.35 -26.07 -6.69
C GLU A 166 -7.13 -24.67 -7.32
N TYR A 167 -7.80 -23.67 -6.77
CA TYR A 167 -7.70 -22.27 -7.19
C TYR A 167 -7.54 -21.34 -5.99
N THR A 168 -6.76 -20.27 -6.14
CA THR A 168 -6.85 -19.10 -5.25
C THR A 168 -8.25 -18.47 -5.34
N LEU A 169 -8.69 -17.73 -4.32
CA LEU A 169 -10.00 -17.08 -4.35
C LEU A 169 -10.17 -16.12 -5.55
N GLN A 170 -9.11 -15.43 -5.95
CA GLN A 170 -9.11 -14.51 -7.10
C GLN A 170 -9.24 -15.26 -8.43
N GLN A 171 -8.60 -16.43 -8.56
CA GLN A 171 -8.78 -17.28 -9.74
C GLN A 171 -10.17 -17.90 -9.77
N ALA A 172 -10.67 -18.36 -8.63
CA ALA A 172 -12.02 -18.93 -8.52
C ALA A 172 -13.12 -17.91 -8.85
N ALA A 173 -12.92 -16.62 -8.51
CA ALA A 173 -13.89 -15.58 -8.83
C ALA A 173 -14.17 -15.44 -10.34
N LYS A 174 -13.26 -15.87 -11.23
CA LYS A 174 -13.50 -15.87 -12.68
C LYS A 174 -14.63 -16.79 -13.13
N PHE A 175 -14.98 -17.80 -12.33
CA PHE A 175 -16.13 -18.67 -12.59
C PHE A 175 -17.47 -17.97 -12.29
N LEU A 176 -17.48 -16.81 -11.60
CA LEU A 176 -18.68 -16.00 -11.39
C LEU A 176 -19.16 -15.32 -12.68
N GLU A 177 -18.36 -15.34 -13.74
CA GLU A 177 -18.74 -14.85 -15.06
C GLU A 177 -19.40 -15.95 -15.92
N ASP A 178 -19.39 -17.21 -15.46
CA ASP A 178 -19.91 -18.36 -16.22
C ASP A 178 -21.41 -18.21 -16.51
N SER A 179 -21.86 -18.61 -17.70
CA SER A 179 -23.28 -18.56 -18.06
C SER A 179 -24.16 -19.51 -17.23
N ASN A 180 -23.59 -20.61 -16.72
CA ASN A 180 -24.29 -21.56 -15.87
C ASN A 180 -24.41 -21.05 -14.44
N ARG A 181 -25.65 -20.71 -14.04
CA ARG A 181 -25.95 -20.17 -12.71
C ARG A 181 -25.57 -21.12 -11.56
N ALA A 182 -25.69 -22.43 -11.75
CA ALA A 182 -25.34 -23.40 -10.72
C ALA A 182 -23.84 -23.39 -10.42
N VAL A 183 -22.99 -23.26 -11.45
CA VAL A 183 -21.53 -23.12 -11.29
C VAL A 183 -21.20 -21.85 -10.51
N ARG A 184 -21.82 -20.73 -10.87
CA ARG A 184 -21.59 -19.45 -10.16
C ARG A 184 -21.98 -19.53 -8.69
N GLU A 185 -23.15 -20.09 -8.39
CA GLU A 185 -23.63 -20.25 -7.03
C GLU A 185 -22.72 -21.15 -6.20
N GLU A 186 -22.34 -22.32 -6.74
CA GLU A 186 -21.41 -23.25 -6.10
C GLU A 186 -20.09 -22.55 -5.75
N VAL A 187 -19.49 -21.86 -6.73
CA VAL A 187 -18.20 -21.19 -6.54
C VAL A 187 -18.32 -20.04 -5.55
N TYR A 188 -19.36 -19.22 -5.63
CA TYR A 188 -19.60 -18.14 -4.67
C TYR A 188 -19.68 -18.67 -3.24
N ARG A 189 -20.45 -19.74 -3.03
CA ARG A 189 -20.60 -20.38 -1.71
C ARG A 189 -19.28 -20.97 -1.22
N LYS A 190 -18.53 -21.66 -2.08
CA LYS A 190 -17.20 -22.20 -1.74
C LYS A 190 -16.22 -21.10 -1.30
N ILE A 191 -16.20 -19.97 -2.02
CA ILE A 191 -15.37 -18.81 -1.66
C ILE A 191 -15.80 -18.24 -0.30
N ALA A 192 -17.10 -18.06 -0.08
CA ALA A 192 -17.64 -17.53 1.16
C ALA A 192 -17.36 -18.46 2.35
N GLU A 193 -17.61 -19.75 2.20
CA GLU A 193 -17.35 -20.78 3.22
C GLU A 193 -15.86 -20.87 3.54
N ARG A 194 -14.99 -20.83 2.53
CA ARG A 194 -13.54 -20.81 2.76
C ARG A 194 -13.15 -19.59 3.58
N ARG A 195 -13.63 -18.39 3.27
CA ARG A 195 -13.35 -17.19 4.09
C ARG A 195 -13.87 -17.36 5.52
N TYR A 196 -15.06 -17.94 5.67
CA TYR A 196 -15.69 -18.15 6.97
C TYR A 196 -14.89 -19.08 7.89
N GLN A 197 -14.15 -20.05 7.35
CA GLN A 197 -13.26 -20.92 8.14
C GLN A 197 -12.17 -20.15 8.90
N ASP A 198 -11.70 -19.00 8.39
CA ASP A 198 -10.69 -18.15 9.06
C ASP A 198 -11.35 -16.96 9.79
N GLN A 199 -12.68 -16.93 9.96
CA GLN A 199 -13.41 -15.81 10.58
C GLN A 199 -12.91 -15.50 12.00
N ALA A 200 -12.66 -16.51 12.83
CA ALA A 200 -12.15 -16.32 14.19
C ALA A 200 -10.76 -15.66 14.20
N ALA A 201 -9.85 -16.11 13.33
CA ALA A 201 -8.51 -15.54 13.21
C ALA A 201 -8.54 -14.09 12.71
N LEU A 202 -9.35 -13.82 11.68
CA LEU A 202 -9.53 -12.46 11.15
C LEU A 202 -10.18 -11.52 12.16
N THR A 203 -11.15 -12.00 12.94
CA THR A 203 -11.82 -11.22 13.99
C THR A 203 -10.83 -10.86 15.10
N SER A 204 -10.08 -11.85 15.61
CA SER A 204 -9.04 -11.62 16.61
C SER A 204 -7.96 -10.65 16.13
N LEU A 205 -7.53 -10.77 14.86
CA LEU A 205 -6.58 -9.82 14.28
C LEU A 205 -7.17 -8.41 14.21
N PHE A 206 -8.42 -8.27 13.80
CA PHE A 206 -9.10 -6.98 13.74
C PHE A 206 -9.25 -6.34 15.12
N ASP A 207 -9.63 -7.11 16.14
CA ASP A 207 -9.78 -6.64 17.52
C ASP A 207 -8.44 -6.12 18.08
N GLN A 208 -7.35 -6.85 17.87
CA GLN A 208 -6.00 -6.41 18.26
C GLN A 208 -5.58 -5.12 17.56
N LEU A 209 -5.83 -5.01 16.25
CA LEU A 209 -5.55 -3.80 15.49
C LEU A 209 -6.38 -2.62 15.99
N LEU A 210 -7.66 -2.84 16.28
CA LEU A 210 -8.59 -1.82 16.77
C LEU A 210 -8.15 -1.29 18.15
N GLU A 211 -7.88 -2.19 19.09
CA GLU A 211 -7.42 -1.84 20.44
C GLU A 211 -6.14 -1.01 20.38
N LYS A 212 -5.10 -1.49 19.69
CA LYS A 212 -3.81 -0.81 19.60
C LYS A 212 -3.91 0.56 18.92
N ARG A 213 -4.75 0.69 17.89
CA ARG A 213 -5.02 1.97 17.22
C ARG A 213 -5.72 2.97 18.14
N ASN A 214 -6.67 2.53 18.96
CA ASN A 214 -7.31 3.39 19.95
C ASN A 214 -6.32 3.84 21.02
N THR A 215 -5.47 2.93 21.54
CA THR A 215 -4.41 3.28 22.50
C THR A 215 -3.42 4.28 21.90
N LEU A 216 -2.98 4.06 20.66
CA LEU A 216 -2.08 4.94 19.95
C LEU A 216 -2.66 6.37 19.82
N ALA A 217 -3.94 6.48 19.45
CA ALA A 217 -4.64 7.76 19.35
C ALA A 217 -4.79 8.44 20.72
N ALA A 218 -5.17 7.69 21.75
CA ALA A 218 -5.34 8.19 23.11
C ALA A 218 -4.02 8.73 23.68
N ASN A 219 -2.91 8.02 23.48
CA ASN A 219 -1.56 8.48 23.88
C ASN A 219 -1.17 9.80 23.21
N ALA A 220 -1.65 10.04 21.99
CA ALA A 220 -1.42 11.30 21.27
C ALA A 220 -2.41 12.42 21.66
N GLY A 221 -3.38 12.14 22.53
CA GLY A 221 -4.36 13.10 23.04
C GLY A 221 -5.66 13.19 22.22
N PHE A 222 -5.94 12.22 21.35
CA PHE A 222 -7.15 12.20 20.53
C PHE A 222 -8.26 11.38 21.19
N ALA A 223 -9.50 11.81 20.99
CA ALA A 223 -10.69 11.10 21.49
C ALA A 223 -10.95 9.77 20.74
N ASP A 224 -10.51 9.68 19.49
CA ASP A 224 -10.66 8.50 18.65
C ASP A 224 -9.54 8.39 17.60
N TYR A 225 -9.38 7.21 17.02
CA TYR A 225 -8.39 6.95 15.98
C TYR A 225 -8.68 7.66 14.65
N VAL A 226 -9.93 8.07 14.39
CA VAL A 226 -10.29 8.78 13.15
C VAL A 226 -9.61 10.14 13.13
N GLN A 227 -9.69 10.90 14.23
CA GLN A 227 -9.06 12.22 14.34
C GLN A 227 -7.54 12.13 14.21
N TYR A 228 -6.92 11.19 14.92
CA TYR A 228 -5.49 10.91 14.80
C TYR A 228 -5.11 10.61 13.34
N ARG A 229 -5.82 9.67 12.70
CA ARG A 229 -5.46 9.21 11.36
C ARG A 229 -5.69 10.27 10.28
N PHE A 230 -6.64 11.18 10.46
CA PHE A 230 -6.82 12.31 9.53
C PHE A 230 -5.58 13.21 9.51
N LEU A 231 -5.03 13.53 10.68
CA LEU A 231 -3.81 14.34 10.78
C LEU A 231 -2.57 13.58 10.29
N GLU A 232 -2.44 12.31 10.66
CA GLU A 232 -1.32 11.46 10.23
C GLU A 232 -1.29 11.27 8.71
N LEU A 233 -2.46 11.21 8.06
CA LEU A 233 -2.59 11.16 6.60
C LEU A 233 -2.42 12.52 5.90
N GLY A 234 -2.18 13.61 6.65
CA GLY A 234 -2.04 14.95 6.09
C GLY A 234 -3.32 15.47 5.44
N ARG A 235 -4.51 15.02 5.89
CA ARG A 235 -5.80 15.46 5.36
C ARG A 235 -6.13 16.85 5.90
N PHE A 236 -5.74 17.86 5.13
CA PHE A 236 -5.72 19.26 5.55
C PHE A 236 -6.85 20.11 4.97
N ASP A 237 -7.53 19.58 3.97
CA ASP A 237 -8.47 20.25 3.08
C ASP A 237 -9.89 19.64 3.15
N TYR A 238 -10.07 18.57 3.92
CA TYR A 238 -11.38 18.02 4.26
C TYR A 238 -11.38 17.34 5.64
N ASN A 239 -12.58 17.18 6.21
CA ASN A 239 -12.80 16.59 7.53
C ASN A 239 -13.81 15.43 7.47
N ARG A 240 -14.11 14.86 8.65
CA ARG A 240 -15.01 13.72 8.79
C ARG A 240 -16.44 14.03 8.33
N GLU A 241 -16.92 15.24 8.61
CA GLU A 241 -18.26 15.70 8.28
C GLU A 241 -18.44 15.79 6.75
N MET A 242 -17.43 16.31 6.06
CA MET A 242 -17.40 16.34 4.59
C MET A 242 -17.39 14.92 3.98
N CYS A 243 -16.69 13.96 4.60
CA CYS A 243 -16.79 12.57 4.18
C CYS A 243 -18.21 12.00 4.35
N ALA A 244 -18.89 12.31 5.45
CA ALA A 244 -20.27 11.87 5.67
C ALA A 244 -21.23 12.47 4.64
N GLN A 245 -21.11 13.77 4.34
CA GLN A 245 -21.89 14.42 3.28
C GLN A 245 -21.63 13.79 1.90
N PHE A 246 -20.37 13.43 1.61
CA PHE A 246 -20.05 12.70 0.39
C PHE A 246 -20.69 11.31 0.34
N HIS A 247 -20.71 10.57 1.45
CA HIS A 247 -21.41 9.28 1.53
C HIS A 247 -22.91 9.42 1.28
N ASP A 248 -23.54 10.48 1.82
CA ASP A 248 -24.95 10.77 1.57
C ASP A 248 -25.21 11.08 0.09
N ALA A 249 -24.34 11.88 -0.55
CA ALA A 249 -24.44 12.15 -1.97
C ALA A 249 -24.30 10.89 -2.83
N VAL A 250 -23.39 9.97 -2.47
CA VAL A 250 -23.25 8.66 -3.14
C VAL A 250 -24.52 7.83 -2.96
N ARG A 251 -25.07 7.75 -1.74
CA ARG A 251 -26.33 7.05 -1.47
C ARG A 251 -27.47 7.61 -2.31
N ASP A 252 -27.60 8.93 -2.38
CA ASP A 252 -28.78 9.58 -2.99
C ASP A 252 -28.69 9.65 -4.51
N HIS A 253 -27.49 9.69 -5.09
CA HIS A 253 -27.30 9.88 -6.54
C HIS A 253 -26.65 8.70 -7.28
N VAL A 254 -25.78 7.93 -6.63
CA VAL A 254 -25.09 6.79 -7.28
C VAL A 254 -25.87 5.50 -7.10
N MET A 255 -26.42 5.23 -5.90
CA MET A 255 -27.15 3.98 -5.65
C MET A 255 -28.39 3.79 -6.55
N PRO A 256 -29.18 4.82 -6.90
CA PRO A 256 -30.24 4.67 -7.89
C PRO A 256 -29.73 4.14 -9.24
N LEU A 257 -28.59 4.65 -9.70
CA LEU A 257 -27.97 4.20 -10.95
C LEU A 257 -27.46 2.76 -10.85
N VAL A 258 -26.90 2.37 -9.69
CA VAL A 258 -26.51 0.97 -9.43
C VAL A 258 -27.72 0.05 -9.47
N ASN A 259 -28.86 0.45 -8.89
CA ASN A 259 -30.10 -0.31 -8.95
C ASN A 259 -30.60 -0.48 -10.39
N GLU A 260 -30.57 0.59 -11.20
CA GLU A 260 -30.90 0.48 -12.63
C GLU A 260 -29.97 -0.49 -13.37
N LEU A 261 -28.66 -0.48 -13.09
CA LEU A 261 -27.71 -1.41 -13.67
C LEU A 261 -28.03 -2.86 -13.28
N TYR A 262 -28.42 -3.10 -12.02
CA TYR A 262 -28.82 -4.42 -11.55
C TYR A 262 -30.14 -4.90 -12.16
N GLU A 263 -31.15 -4.04 -12.32
CA GLU A 263 -32.37 -4.39 -13.04
C GLU A 263 -32.10 -4.73 -14.51
N ARG A 264 -31.22 -3.97 -15.17
CA ARG A 264 -30.80 -4.26 -16.56
C ARG A 264 -30.05 -5.59 -16.63
N LYS A 265 -29.15 -5.87 -15.69
CA LYS A 265 -28.43 -7.15 -15.59
C LYS A 265 -29.40 -8.32 -15.38
N GLN A 266 -30.34 -8.17 -14.44
CA GLN A 266 -31.39 -9.16 -14.16
C GLN A 266 -32.20 -9.48 -15.41
N LYS A 267 -32.69 -8.45 -16.13
CA LYS A 267 -33.44 -8.60 -17.39
C LYS A 267 -32.57 -9.24 -18.47
N LYS A 268 -31.30 -8.82 -18.63
CA LYS A 268 -30.34 -9.38 -19.60
C LYS A 268 -30.10 -10.88 -19.37
N LEU A 269 -30.09 -11.32 -18.11
CA LEU A 269 -29.91 -12.72 -17.74
C LEU A 269 -31.22 -13.52 -17.68
N GLY A 270 -32.38 -12.87 -17.83
CA GLY A 270 -33.70 -13.52 -17.74
C GLY A 270 -34.03 -14.06 -16.35
N LEU A 271 -33.53 -13.43 -15.28
CA LEU A 271 -33.69 -13.90 -13.90
C LEU A 271 -34.88 -13.24 -13.20
N THR A 272 -35.60 -14.00 -12.38
CA THR A 272 -36.67 -13.48 -11.50
C THR A 272 -36.11 -12.70 -10.31
N GLU A 273 -34.92 -13.05 -9.86
CA GLU A 273 -34.21 -12.40 -8.76
C GLU A 273 -32.70 -12.45 -9.00
N LEU A 274 -32.04 -11.32 -8.81
CA LEU A 274 -30.58 -11.20 -8.93
C LEU A 274 -29.92 -11.54 -7.60
N ARG A 275 -29.00 -12.52 -7.60
CA ARG A 275 -28.23 -12.92 -6.41
C ARG A 275 -26.78 -12.40 -6.50
N PRO A 276 -26.01 -12.40 -5.40
CA PRO A 276 -24.61 -11.96 -5.42
C PRO A 276 -23.73 -12.69 -6.46
N TRP A 277 -24.03 -13.95 -6.76
CA TRP A 277 -23.33 -14.73 -7.79
C TRP A 277 -23.83 -14.48 -9.22
N ASP A 278 -24.75 -13.55 -9.44
CA ASP A 278 -25.25 -13.18 -10.77
C ASP A 278 -24.67 -11.83 -11.27
N LEU A 279 -23.96 -11.09 -10.41
CA LEU A 279 -23.51 -9.71 -10.71
C LEU A 279 -22.50 -9.67 -11.88
N GLU A 280 -21.57 -10.63 -11.91
CA GLU A 280 -20.53 -10.74 -12.96
C GLU A 280 -20.95 -11.64 -14.14
N ALA A 281 -22.11 -12.30 -14.06
CA ALA A 281 -22.50 -13.34 -15.01
C ALA A 281 -22.69 -12.84 -16.44
N GLU A 282 -22.25 -13.59 -17.44
CA GLU A 282 -22.63 -13.33 -18.84
C GLU A 282 -23.79 -14.24 -19.30
N PRO A 283 -24.66 -13.79 -20.23
CA PRO A 283 -25.70 -14.65 -20.78
C PRO A 283 -25.13 -15.85 -21.53
N ALA A 284 -25.94 -16.91 -21.66
CA ALA A 284 -25.58 -18.06 -22.49
C ALA A 284 -25.21 -17.63 -23.92
N GLY A 285 -24.14 -18.23 -24.46
CA GLY A 285 -23.60 -17.88 -25.78
C GLY A 285 -22.70 -16.63 -25.80
N THR A 286 -22.58 -15.90 -24.68
CA THR A 286 -21.62 -14.81 -24.55
C THR A 286 -20.36 -15.33 -23.85
N ALA A 287 -19.24 -15.41 -24.57
CA ALA A 287 -17.96 -15.74 -23.96
C ALA A 287 -17.45 -14.53 -23.16
N PRO A 288 -17.14 -14.68 -21.85
CA PRO A 288 -16.50 -13.61 -21.10
C PRO A 288 -15.17 -13.23 -21.74
N LEU A 289 -14.83 -11.94 -21.70
CA LEU A 289 -13.60 -11.48 -22.31
C LEU A 289 -12.40 -12.05 -21.55
N ARG A 290 -11.53 -12.77 -22.25
CA ARG A 290 -10.26 -13.30 -21.74
C ARG A 290 -9.13 -12.75 -22.62
N PRO A 291 -8.75 -11.47 -22.47
CA PRO A 291 -7.87 -10.81 -23.42
C PRO A 291 -6.39 -11.23 -23.29
N PHE A 292 -6.04 -11.92 -22.21
CA PHE A 292 -4.71 -12.46 -21.93
C PHE A 292 -4.82 -13.71 -21.05
N GLN A 293 -3.82 -14.58 -21.12
CA GLN A 293 -3.73 -15.82 -20.35
C GLN A 293 -2.92 -15.67 -19.06
N ASN A 294 -1.91 -14.80 -19.04
CA ASN A 294 -0.98 -14.61 -17.92
C ASN A 294 -0.43 -13.18 -17.86
N GLY A 295 0.33 -12.87 -16.81
CA GLY A 295 0.96 -11.57 -16.58
C GLY A 295 1.91 -11.13 -17.70
N VAL A 296 2.59 -12.06 -18.38
CA VAL A 296 3.49 -11.75 -19.50
C VAL A 296 2.70 -11.22 -20.69
N GLU A 297 1.64 -11.94 -21.10
CA GLU A 297 0.79 -11.51 -22.21
C GLU A 297 0.04 -10.21 -21.87
N LEU A 298 -0.45 -10.06 -20.64
CA LEU A 298 -1.04 -8.80 -20.16
C LEU A 298 -0.05 -7.64 -20.31
N THR A 299 1.19 -7.81 -19.87
CA THR A 299 2.22 -6.77 -19.93
C THR A 299 2.50 -6.38 -21.39
N GLN A 300 2.71 -7.36 -22.27
CA GLN A 300 2.98 -7.11 -23.70
C GLN A 300 1.83 -6.39 -24.40
N LYS A 301 0.58 -6.81 -24.16
CA LYS A 301 -0.59 -6.14 -24.76
C LYS A 301 -0.79 -4.74 -24.20
N THR A 302 -0.52 -4.53 -22.92
CA THR A 302 -0.61 -3.20 -22.29
C THR A 302 0.44 -2.25 -22.83
N ILE A 303 1.69 -2.70 -23.01
CA ILE A 303 2.75 -1.93 -23.68
C ILE A 303 2.28 -1.54 -25.08
N ALA A 304 1.83 -2.49 -25.90
CA ALA A 304 1.38 -2.21 -27.26
C ALA A 304 0.20 -1.22 -27.31
N CYS A 305 -0.75 -1.33 -26.38
CA CYS A 305 -1.89 -0.43 -26.26
C CYS A 305 -1.46 0.99 -25.87
N LEU A 306 -0.66 1.11 -24.80
CA LEU A 306 -0.24 2.41 -24.29
C LEU A 306 0.77 3.11 -25.19
N THR A 307 1.61 2.38 -25.93
CA THR A 307 2.49 2.95 -26.97
C THR A 307 1.67 3.65 -28.06
N LYS A 308 0.54 3.07 -28.48
CA LYS A 308 -0.36 3.69 -29.47
C LYS A 308 -1.00 4.97 -28.95
N LEU A 309 -1.27 5.05 -27.65
CA LEU A 309 -1.80 6.26 -27.02
C LEU A 309 -0.71 7.33 -26.91
N ARG A 310 0.45 6.96 -26.36
CA ARG A 310 1.64 7.81 -26.24
C ARG A 310 2.88 6.94 -26.02
N PRO A 311 3.91 7.00 -26.89
CA PRO A 311 5.09 6.14 -26.80
C PRO A 311 5.73 6.08 -25.41
N PHE A 312 5.85 7.22 -24.74
CA PHE A 312 6.37 7.33 -23.37
C PHE A 312 5.70 6.37 -22.36
N PHE A 313 4.39 6.14 -22.45
CA PHE A 313 3.70 5.24 -21.52
C PHE A 313 4.08 3.76 -21.74
N GLY A 314 4.24 3.37 -23.00
CA GLY A 314 4.77 2.05 -23.35
C GLY A 314 6.22 1.90 -22.89
N ASP A 315 7.04 2.94 -23.07
CA ASP A 315 8.44 2.95 -22.62
C ASP A 315 8.56 2.79 -21.09
N CYS A 316 7.67 3.43 -20.31
CA CYS A 316 7.61 3.23 -18.85
C CYS A 316 7.37 1.76 -18.47
N LEU A 317 6.38 1.10 -19.08
CA LEU A 317 6.09 -0.31 -18.79
C LEU A 317 7.19 -1.25 -19.27
N ASN A 318 7.78 -0.98 -20.44
CA ASN A 318 8.96 -1.69 -20.92
C ASN A 318 10.11 -1.59 -19.91
N ARG A 319 10.36 -0.41 -19.36
CA ARG A 319 11.39 -0.20 -18.34
C ARG A 319 11.10 -1.00 -17.07
N MET A 320 9.86 -0.94 -16.56
CA MET A 320 9.46 -1.72 -15.39
C MET A 320 9.63 -3.23 -15.61
N GLN A 321 9.26 -3.73 -16.80
CA GLN A 321 9.45 -5.13 -17.17
C GLN A 321 10.93 -5.52 -17.20
N GLN A 322 11.79 -4.71 -17.84
CA GLN A 322 13.23 -4.95 -17.89
C GLN A 322 13.89 -4.96 -16.50
N MET A 323 13.36 -4.15 -15.57
CA MET A 323 13.83 -4.10 -14.19
C MET A 323 13.27 -5.23 -13.31
N GLY A 324 12.36 -6.07 -13.83
CA GLY A 324 11.69 -7.12 -13.06
C GLY A 324 10.74 -6.57 -11.98
N HIS A 325 10.17 -5.37 -12.20
CA HIS A 325 9.31 -4.67 -11.23
C HIS A 325 7.81 -4.95 -11.44
N LEU A 326 7.49 -6.12 -12.02
CA LEU A 326 6.12 -6.56 -12.28
C LEU A 326 5.96 -7.98 -11.76
N ASP A 327 5.13 -8.14 -10.72
CA ASP A 327 4.69 -9.44 -10.22
C ASP A 327 3.15 -9.51 -10.27
N LEU A 328 2.61 -9.94 -11.41
CA LEU A 328 1.18 -9.76 -11.75
C LEU A 328 0.32 -11.02 -11.55
N ASP A 329 0.91 -12.21 -11.63
CA ASP A 329 0.15 -13.45 -11.57
C ASP A 329 -0.31 -13.77 -10.14
N SER A 330 -1.53 -14.32 -10.04
CA SER A 330 -2.08 -14.85 -8.78
C SER A 330 -1.55 -16.25 -8.54
N ARG A 331 -1.11 -16.52 -7.31
CA ARG A 331 -0.60 -17.83 -6.87
C ARG A 331 -0.87 -18.03 -5.38
N LYS A 332 -0.94 -19.28 -4.94
CA LYS A 332 -1.01 -19.63 -3.51
C LYS A 332 0.19 -19.04 -2.78
N GLY A 333 -0.04 -18.55 -1.57
CA GLY A 333 1.01 -17.95 -0.75
C GLY A 333 1.36 -16.51 -1.14
N LYS A 334 0.78 -15.93 -2.20
CA LYS A 334 0.90 -14.49 -2.50
C LYS A 334 -0.20 -13.70 -1.79
N ALA A 335 0.14 -12.55 -1.24
CA ALA A 335 -0.84 -11.66 -0.63
C ALA A 335 -1.90 -11.22 -1.67
N PRO A 336 -3.19 -11.16 -1.30
CA PRO A 336 -4.25 -10.81 -2.23
C PRO A 336 -4.26 -9.32 -2.58
N GLY A 337 -4.84 -8.99 -3.74
CA GLY A 337 -5.02 -7.62 -4.22
C GLY A 337 -3.91 -7.17 -5.16
N GLY A 338 -3.67 -5.86 -5.21
CA GLY A 338 -2.62 -5.25 -6.02
C GLY A 338 -2.23 -3.89 -5.45
N TYR A 339 -0.95 -3.54 -5.58
CA TYR A 339 -0.41 -2.27 -5.14
C TYR A 339 0.70 -1.79 -6.06
N ASN A 340 1.03 -0.51 -5.96
CA ASN A 340 2.25 0.06 -6.50
C ASN A 340 3.11 0.55 -5.33
N CYS A 341 4.40 0.22 -5.35
CA CYS A 341 5.34 0.58 -4.30
C CYS A 341 6.51 1.33 -4.93
N PRO A 342 6.64 2.65 -4.70
CA PRO A 342 7.78 3.41 -5.20
C PRO A 342 9.09 2.92 -4.59
N LEU A 343 10.13 2.82 -5.43
CA LEU A 343 11.50 2.53 -5.02
C LEU A 343 12.33 3.79 -5.29
N ALA A 344 13.11 4.21 -4.30
CA ALA A 344 13.81 5.49 -4.32
C ALA A 344 15.09 5.48 -5.17
#